data_AF-A0A956DPI6-F1
#
_entry.id   AF-A0A956DPI6-F1
#
_cell.length_a   1.000
_cell.length_b   1.000
_cell.length_c   1.000
_cell.angle_alpha   90.00
_cell.angle_beta   90.00
_cell.angle_gamma   90.00
#
_symmetry.space_group_name_H-M   'P 1'
#
loop_
_entity.id
_entity.type
_entity.pdbx_description
1 polymer ?
#
loop_
_entity_poly.entity_id
_entity_poly.type
_entity_poly.pdbx_seq_one_letter_code
_entity_poly.pdbx_strand_id
1 'polypeptide(L)'
;MIEAPIFRFNSERDSLVARTIERVVETTSDPLWILNDAAYHETRRLDGTKRPKDIERLEDWRRLARRLGRMSEAKRRERLREIAGEYSRDIAGNFDPRVFHVSTRLVPALVTSLLSPRSLPRMLRHPQDLFSLDALGQKVLVEGHIDHLKRLAKIGTLVFVPTHSSNLDSIVFGFALEKCGLPPATYGAGKNLFTNP
;
A
#
# COMPACT_ATOMS: atom_id res chain seq x y z
N MET A 1 15.11 -2.42 20.05
CA MET A 1 14.72 -2.07 18.67
C MET A 1 14.67 -0.57 18.56
N ILE A 2 15.22 0.02 17.50
CA ILE A 2 15.04 1.45 17.21
C ILE A 2 13.55 1.67 17.01
N GLU A 3 12.95 2.62 17.73
CA GLU A 3 11.54 2.99 17.55
C GLU A 3 11.42 3.69 16.19
N ALA A 4 11.19 2.92 15.13
CA ALA A 4 11.13 3.43 13.77
C ALA A 4 9.95 4.43 13.62
N PRO A 5 10.11 5.54 12.88
CA PRO A 5 9.06 6.57 12.74
C PRO A 5 7.70 6.04 12.29
N ILE A 6 7.68 4.93 11.53
CA ILE A 6 6.48 4.25 11.07
C ILE A 6 5.55 3.80 12.22
N PHE A 7 6.07 3.54 13.42
CA PHE A 7 5.24 3.19 14.59
C PHE A 7 4.43 4.38 15.12
N ARG A 8 4.83 5.62 14.80
CA ARG A 8 4.10 6.87 15.11
C ARG A 8 3.27 7.37 13.93
N PHE A 9 3.27 6.65 12.80
CA PHE A 9 2.56 7.06 11.60
C PHE A 9 1.08 7.34 11.87
N ASN A 10 0.39 6.46 12.60
CA ASN A 10 -1.04 6.63 12.85
C ASN A 10 -1.37 7.89 13.65
N SER A 11 -0.51 8.32 14.59
CA SER A 11 -0.72 9.56 15.33
C SER A 11 -0.47 10.81 14.49
N GLU A 12 0.37 10.71 13.46
CA GLU A 12 0.70 11.84 12.56
C GLU A 12 -0.13 11.81 11.26
N ARG A 13 -0.86 10.73 11.01
CA ARG A 13 -1.54 10.43 9.75
C ARG A 13 -2.43 11.57 9.27
N ASP A 14 -3.28 12.09 10.13
CA ASP A 14 -4.24 13.12 9.73
C ASP A 14 -3.54 14.44 9.38
N SER A 15 -2.45 14.77 10.08
CA SER A 15 -1.61 15.92 9.74
C SER A 15 -0.89 15.72 8.40
N LEU A 16 -0.35 14.53 8.14
CA LEU A 16 0.29 14.20 6.87
C LEU A 16 -0.69 14.25 5.69
N VAL A 17 -1.90 13.73 5.88
CA VAL A 17 -2.99 13.80 4.89
C VAL A 17 -3.36 15.26 4.62
N ALA A 18 -3.61 16.05 5.66
CA ALA A 18 -3.97 17.47 5.51
C ALA A 18 -2.89 18.25 4.75
N ARG A 19 -1.62 18.08 5.14
CA ARG A 19 -0.48 18.72 4.48
C ARG A 19 -0.34 18.29 3.02
N THR A 20 -0.62 17.03 2.71
CA THR A 20 -0.57 16.52 1.33
C THR A 20 -1.66 17.18 0.47
N ILE A 21 -2.89 17.26 1.00
CA ILE A 21 -4.00 17.91 0.33
C ILE A 21 -3.70 19.40 0.07
N GLU A 22 -3.20 20.11 1.08
CA GLU A 22 -2.81 21.52 0.94
C GLU A 22 -1.76 21.71 -0.16
N ARG A 23 -0.68 20.92 -0.14
CA ARG A 23 0.36 20.98 -1.16
C ARG A 23 -0.17 20.70 -2.55
N VAL A 24 -1.05 19.72 -2.73
CA VAL A 24 -1.67 19.43 -4.03
C VAL A 24 -2.46 20.65 -4.51
N VAL A 25 -3.30 21.23 -3.66
CA VAL A 25 -4.14 22.38 -4.04
C VAL A 25 -3.31 23.64 -4.33
N GLU A 26 -2.25 23.88 -3.56
CA GLU A 26 -1.34 25.03 -3.74
C GLU A 26 -0.47 24.90 -4.99
N THR A 27 0.03 23.70 -5.29
CA THR A 27 0.92 23.48 -6.43
C THR A 27 0.18 23.33 -7.76
N THR A 28 -1.11 22.99 -7.75
CA THR A 28 -1.93 22.95 -8.96
C THR A 28 -2.30 24.36 -9.41
N SER A 29 -1.62 24.82 -10.47
CA SER A 29 -1.91 26.09 -11.15
C SER A 29 -3.21 26.05 -11.95
N ASP A 30 -3.49 24.94 -12.64
CA ASP A 30 -4.69 24.74 -13.46
C ASP A 30 -5.54 23.55 -12.96
N PRO A 31 -6.52 23.82 -12.08
CA PRO A 31 -7.46 22.81 -11.61
C PRO A 31 -8.36 22.25 -12.72
N LEU A 32 -8.64 23.00 -13.79
CA LEU A 32 -9.47 22.50 -14.88
C LEU A 32 -8.71 21.41 -15.64
N TRP A 33 -7.45 21.66 -15.99
CA TRP A 33 -6.62 20.69 -16.67
C TRP A 33 -6.44 19.42 -15.83
N ILE A 34 -6.02 19.55 -14.57
CA ILE A 34 -5.74 18.38 -13.72
C ILE A 34 -6.98 17.52 -13.48
N LEU A 35 -8.15 18.14 -13.27
CA LEU A 35 -9.39 17.41 -13.03
C LEU A 35 -9.89 16.72 -14.31
N ASN A 36 -9.68 17.35 -15.47
CA ASN A 36 -10.03 16.76 -16.75
C ASN A 36 -9.13 15.56 -17.08
N ASP A 37 -7.82 15.70 -16.85
CA ASP A 37 -6.83 14.63 -17.02
C ASP A 37 -7.14 13.44 -16.10
N ALA A 38 -7.39 13.72 -14.81
CA ALA A 38 -7.82 12.70 -13.85
C ALA A 38 -9.13 12.01 -14.29
N ALA A 39 -10.13 12.78 -14.73
CA ALA A 39 -11.40 12.22 -15.19
C ALA A 39 -11.22 11.34 -16.43
N TYR A 40 -10.35 11.72 -17.36
CA TYR A 40 -10.02 10.94 -18.54
C TYR A 40 -9.37 9.60 -18.16
N HIS A 41 -8.30 9.64 -17.35
CA HIS A 41 -7.57 8.44 -16.96
C HIS A 41 -8.39 7.50 -16.09
N GLU A 42 -9.17 8.03 -15.15
CA GLU A 42 -10.04 7.22 -14.29
C GLU A 42 -11.22 6.62 -15.04
N THR A 43 -11.81 7.36 -15.99
CA THR A 43 -12.84 6.80 -16.87
C THR A 43 -12.29 5.61 -17.65
N ARG A 44 -11.09 5.75 -18.23
CA ARG A 44 -10.43 4.65 -18.95
C ARG A 44 -10.04 3.48 -18.04
N ARG A 45 -9.59 3.75 -16.81
CA ARG A 45 -9.23 2.71 -15.82
C ARG A 45 -10.44 1.88 -15.40
N LEU A 46 -11.59 2.54 -15.26
CA LEU A 46 -12.83 1.91 -14.79
C LEU A 46 -13.68 1.34 -15.94
N ASP A 47 -13.32 1.62 -17.19
CA ASP A 47 -14.07 1.15 -18.34
C ASP A 47 -14.14 -0.38 -18.38
N GLY A 48 -15.34 -0.91 -18.65
CA GLY A 48 -15.60 -2.35 -18.66
C GLY A 48 -15.60 -3.05 -17.28
N THR A 49 -15.49 -2.31 -16.16
CA THR A 49 -15.62 -2.90 -14.82
C THR A 49 -17.02 -3.49 -14.60
N LYS A 50 -17.08 -4.63 -13.89
CA LYS A 50 -18.34 -5.30 -13.50
C LYS A 50 -18.68 -5.09 -12.03
N ARG A 51 -17.80 -4.44 -11.25
CA ARG A 51 -18.00 -4.24 -9.82
C ARG A 51 -18.97 -3.07 -9.59
N PRO A 52 -20.09 -3.23 -8.86
CA PRO A 52 -21.08 -2.16 -8.69
C PRO A 52 -20.50 -0.83 -8.20
N LYS A 53 -19.59 -0.87 -7.22
CA LYS A 53 -18.91 0.33 -6.69
C LYS A 53 -18.05 1.06 -7.74
N ASP A 54 -17.40 0.31 -8.62
CA ASP A 54 -16.56 0.89 -9.67
C ASP A 54 -17.41 1.49 -10.80
N ILE A 55 -18.59 0.91 -11.07
CA ILE A 55 -19.57 1.44 -12.02
C ILE A 55 -20.09 2.79 -11.51
N GLU A 56 -20.44 2.89 -10.23
CA GLU A 56 -20.85 4.16 -9.61
C GLU A 56 -19.74 5.21 -9.72
N ARG A 57 -18.50 4.82 -9.39
CA ARG A 57 -17.34 5.72 -9.49
C ARG A 57 -17.06 6.17 -10.93
N LEU A 58 -17.26 5.29 -11.92
CA LEU A 58 -17.14 5.61 -13.35
C LEU A 58 -18.16 6.69 -13.74
N GLU A 59 -19.40 6.55 -13.30
CA GLU A 59 -20.45 7.54 -13.57
C GLU A 59 -20.17 8.89 -12.91
N ASP A 60 -19.59 8.91 -11.71
CA ASP A 60 -19.13 10.14 -11.05
C ASP A 60 -18.05 10.86 -11.85
N TRP A 61 -17.04 10.13 -12.35
CA TRP A 61 -16.00 10.71 -13.20
C TRP A 61 -16.54 11.26 -14.52
N ARG A 62 -17.42 10.50 -15.19
CA ARG A 62 -18.12 10.96 -16.41
C ARG A 62 -19.00 12.18 -16.15
N ARG A 63 -19.64 12.25 -14.98
CA ARG A 63 -20.45 13.41 -14.56
C ARG A 63 -19.57 14.63 -14.29
N LEU A 64 -18.42 14.43 -13.64
CA LEU A 64 -17.44 15.50 -13.41
C LEU A 64 -16.94 16.07 -14.73
N ALA A 65 -16.43 15.22 -15.64
CA ALA A 65 -15.92 15.62 -16.95
C ALA A 65 -16.90 16.51 -17.72
N ARG A 66 -18.19 16.14 -17.76
CA ARG A 66 -19.26 16.92 -18.41
C ARG A 66 -19.54 18.28 -17.77
N ARG A 67 -19.22 18.46 -16.49
CA ARG A 67 -19.51 19.68 -15.71
C ARG A 67 -18.32 20.61 -15.60
N LEU A 68 -17.08 20.11 -15.72
CA LEU A 68 -15.84 20.87 -15.48
C LEU A 68 -15.77 22.20 -16.23
N GLY A 69 -16.15 22.22 -17.52
CA GLY A 69 -16.15 23.44 -18.34
C GLY A 69 -17.08 24.55 -17.81
N ARG A 70 -18.13 24.20 -17.07
CA ARG A 70 -19.11 25.15 -16.49
C ARG A 70 -18.84 25.49 -15.02
N MET A 71 -17.90 24.81 -14.36
CA MET A 71 -17.56 25.08 -12.97
C MET A 71 -16.75 26.37 -12.85
N SER A 72 -17.00 27.17 -11.81
CA SER A 72 -16.11 28.28 -11.48
C SER A 72 -14.76 27.75 -10.97
N GLU A 73 -13.73 28.59 -11.03
CA GLU A 73 -12.40 28.21 -10.51
C GLU A 73 -12.46 27.79 -9.03
N ALA A 74 -13.19 28.54 -8.20
CA ALA A 74 -13.38 28.20 -6.78
C ALA A 74 -13.96 26.80 -6.58
N LYS A 75 -15.01 26.44 -7.35
CA LYS A 75 -15.61 25.10 -7.31
C LYS A 75 -14.66 24.01 -7.82
N ARG A 76 -13.80 24.32 -8.80
CA ARG A 76 -12.77 23.36 -9.27
C ARG A 76 -11.71 23.13 -8.20
N ARG A 77 -11.25 24.18 -7.51
CA ARG A 77 -10.30 24.06 -6.39
C ARG A 77 -10.88 23.29 -5.22
N GLU A 78 -12.15 23.51 -4.89
CA GLU A 78 -12.87 22.72 -3.89
C GLU A 78 -12.95 21.25 -4.28
N ARG A 79 -13.37 20.95 -5.53
CA ARG A 79 -13.45 19.56 -6.02
C ARG A 79 -12.09 18.88 -6.08
N LEU A 80 -11.03 19.60 -6.44
CA LEU A 80 -9.65 19.11 -6.38
C LEU A 80 -9.26 18.74 -4.96
N ARG A 81 -9.58 19.57 -3.96
CA ARG A 81 -9.33 19.31 -2.54
C ARG A 81 -10.05 18.04 -2.07
N GLU A 82 -11.31 17.87 -2.45
CA GLU A 82 -12.10 16.67 -2.10
C GLU A 82 -11.45 15.39 -2.66
N ILE A 83 -11.16 15.39 -3.97
CA ILE A 83 -10.56 14.23 -4.66
C ILE A 83 -9.16 13.94 -4.10
N ALA A 84 -8.33 14.96 -3.91
CA ALA A 84 -7.02 14.81 -3.29
C ALA A 84 -7.15 14.24 -1.88
N GLY A 85 -8.17 14.62 -1.12
CA GLY A 85 -8.45 14.08 0.20
C GLY A 85 -8.90 12.61 0.18
N GLU A 86 -9.77 12.24 -0.75
CA GLU A 86 -10.17 10.84 -0.98
C GLU A 86 -8.93 9.97 -1.25
N TYR A 87 -8.10 10.34 -2.24
CA TYR A 87 -6.90 9.58 -2.59
C TYR A 87 -5.83 9.61 -1.49
N SER A 88 -5.59 10.76 -0.86
CA SER A 88 -4.57 10.86 0.20
C SER A 88 -4.92 9.99 1.39
N ARG A 89 -6.19 9.92 1.79
CA ARG A 89 -6.65 9.03 2.87
C ARG A 89 -6.56 7.56 2.49
N ASP A 90 -6.90 7.22 1.24
CA ASP A 90 -6.81 5.84 0.72
C ASP A 90 -5.35 5.36 0.64
N ILE A 91 -4.45 6.21 0.13
CA ILE A 91 -3.01 5.92 -0.02
C ILE A 91 -2.32 5.86 1.33
N ALA A 92 -2.63 6.78 2.24
CA ALA A 92 -2.06 6.77 3.60
C ALA A 92 -2.38 5.46 4.33
N GLY A 93 -3.51 4.82 4.02
CA GLY A 93 -3.93 3.57 4.64
C GLY A 93 -3.99 3.67 6.18
N ASN A 94 -3.78 2.56 6.87
CA ASN A 94 -3.49 2.52 8.31
C ASN A 94 -2.32 1.55 8.51
N PHE A 95 -1.32 1.93 9.30
CA PHE A 95 -0.26 0.99 9.68
C PHE A 95 -0.66 0.29 10.97
N ASP A 96 -1.02 -0.99 10.93
CA ASP A 96 -1.24 -1.78 12.14
C ASP A 96 0.01 -2.63 12.43
N PRO A 97 0.80 -2.31 13.48
CA PRO A 97 1.96 -3.11 13.87
C PRO A 97 1.61 -4.59 14.11
N ARG A 98 0.39 -4.88 14.57
CA ARG A 98 -0.08 -6.26 14.81
C ARG A 98 -0.26 -7.00 13.49
N VAL A 99 -0.82 -6.34 12.48
CA VAL A 99 -0.97 -6.94 11.14
C VAL A 99 0.41 -7.18 10.53
N PHE A 100 1.35 -6.24 10.67
CA PHE A 100 2.73 -6.45 10.23
C PHE A 100 3.37 -7.72 10.85
N HIS A 101 3.29 -7.88 12.18
CA HIS A 101 3.82 -9.06 12.87
C HIS A 101 3.08 -10.37 12.53
N VAL A 102 1.80 -10.29 12.15
CA VAL A 102 1.05 -11.45 11.67
C VAL A 102 1.47 -11.80 10.25
N SER A 103 1.62 -10.80 9.36
CA SER A 103 2.05 -11.00 7.97
C SER A 103 3.42 -11.66 7.89
N THR A 104 4.36 -11.31 8.78
CA THR A 104 5.68 -11.94 8.79
C THR A 104 5.65 -13.40 9.27
N ARG A 105 4.65 -13.80 10.06
CA ARG A 105 4.41 -15.19 10.47
C ARG A 105 3.71 -16.05 9.40
N LEU A 106 3.19 -15.45 8.33
CA LEU A 106 2.50 -16.18 7.25
C LEU A 106 3.47 -16.75 6.19
N VAL A 107 4.75 -16.38 6.24
CA VAL A 107 5.75 -16.77 5.24
C VAL A 107 5.97 -18.29 5.19
N PRO A 108 6.07 -19.03 6.30
CA PRO A 108 6.21 -20.49 6.24
C PRO A 108 5.03 -21.16 5.53
N ALA A 109 3.80 -20.70 5.77
CA ALA A 109 2.60 -21.24 5.11
C ALA A 109 2.59 -20.93 3.60
N LEU A 110 3.05 -19.74 3.21
CA LEU A 110 3.17 -19.34 1.80
C LEU A 110 4.22 -20.13 1.04
N VAL A 111 5.43 -20.26 1.60
CA VAL A 111 6.50 -21.09 1.03
C VAL A 111 6.03 -22.54 0.91
N THR A 112 5.29 -23.05 1.88
CA THR A 112 4.72 -24.41 1.83
C THR A 112 3.65 -24.56 0.76
N SER A 113 2.77 -23.57 0.61
CA SER A 113 1.77 -23.56 -0.46
C SER A 113 2.41 -23.63 -1.84
N LEU A 114 3.50 -22.89 -2.07
CA LEU A 114 4.22 -22.88 -3.34
C LEU A 114 5.00 -24.17 -3.61
N LEU A 115 5.71 -24.68 -2.60
CA LEU A 115 6.62 -25.81 -2.77
C LEU A 115 5.93 -27.17 -2.57
N SER A 116 4.81 -27.20 -1.85
CA SER A 116 4.11 -28.44 -1.48
C SER A 116 2.62 -28.18 -1.19
N PRO A 117 1.79 -27.87 -2.20
CA PRO A 117 0.37 -27.55 -2.00
C PRO A 117 -0.42 -28.67 -1.29
N ARG A 118 0.02 -29.92 -1.47
CA ARG A 118 -0.65 -31.13 -0.92
C ARG A 118 -0.45 -31.33 0.58
N SER A 119 0.50 -30.64 1.23
CA SER A 119 0.75 -30.77 2.67
C SER A 119 -0.09 -29.80 3.52
N LEU A 120 -0.74 -28.80 2.92
CA LEU A 120 -1.56 -27.80 3.63
C LEU A 120 -2.68 -28.40 4.51
N PRO A 121 -3.47 -29.40 4.07
CA PRO A 121 -4.52 -29.99 4.93
C PRO A 121 -3.98 -30.77 6.13
N ARG A 122 -2.75 -31.31 6.02
CA ARG A 122 -2.06 -32.01 7.10
C ARG A 122 -1.58 -31.02 8.18
N MET A 123 -1.14 -29.83 7.77
CA MET A 123 -0.68 -28.77 8.67
C MET A 123 -1.77 -28.25 9.63
N LEU A 124 -3.00 -28.08 9.14
CA LEU A 124 -4.13 -27.62 9.98
C LEU A 124 -4.47 -28.63 11.10
N ARG A 125 -4.07 -29.90 10.93
CA ARG A 125 -4.32 -30.98 11.89
C ARG A 125 -3.15 -31.24 12.83
N HIS A 126 -1.94 -30.82 12.48
CA HIS A 126 -0.71 -31.08 13.23
C HIS A 126 0.18 -29.83 13.32
N PRO A 127 -0.05 -28.94 14.31
CA PRO A 127 0.70 -27.70 14.47
C PRO A 127 2.20 -27.91 14.74
N GLN A 128 2.63 -29.09 15.19
CA GLN A 128 4.05 -29.44 15.31
C GLN A 128 4.82 -29.42 13.97
N ASP A 129 4.15 -29.62 12.85
CA ASP A 129 4.77 -29.63 11.52
C ASP A 129 5.16 -28.21 11.05
N LEU A 130 4.65 -27.15 11.69
CA LEU A 130 5.07 -25.76 11.41
C LEU A 130 6.55 -25.51 11.74
N PHE A 131 7.09 -26.15 12.78
CA PHE A 131 8.51 -25.98 13.15
C PHE A 131 9.46 -26.46 12.04
N SER A 132 9.09 -27.51 11.32
CA SER A 132 9.81 -27.98 10.12
C SER A 132 9.73 -27.00 8.94
N LEU A 133 8.74 -26.12 8.92
CA LEU A 133 8.56 -25.11 7.87
C LEU A 133 9.25 -23.78 8.21
N ASP A 134 9.53 -23.49 9.47
CA ASP A 134 10.48 -22.42 9.82
C ASP A 134 11.83 -22.65 9.14
N ALA A 135 12.25 -23.92 9.01
CA ALA A 135 13.42 -24.32 8.21
C ALA A 135 13.23 -24.12 6.69
N LEU A 136 11.99 -24.06 6.18
CA LEU A 136 11.69 -23.67 4.80
C LEU A 136 11.69 -22.14 4.62
N GLY A 137 11.23 -21.37 5.61
CA GLY A 137 11.42 -19.92 5.66
C GLY A 137 12.90 -19.51 5.69
N GLN A 138 13.77 -20.36 6.24
CA GLN A 138 15.23 -20.20 6.15
C GLN A 138 15.76 -20.25 4.70
N LYS A 139 15.03 -20.86 3.75
CA LYS A 139 15.40 -20.87 2.33
C LYS A 139 15.22 -19.52 1.63
N VAL A 140 14.52 -18.57 2.25
CA VAL A 140 14.50 -17.19 1.76
C VAL A 140 15.86 -16.58 2.07
N LEU A 141 16.74 -16.59 1.07
CA LEU A 141 18.04 -15.94 1.13
C LEU A 141 17.86 -14.44 0.90
N VAL A 142 18.42 -13.63 1.78
CA VAL A 142 18.43 -12.18 1.65
C VAL A 142 19.88 -11.74 1.49
N GLU A 143 20.19 -11.16 0.33
CA GLU A 143 21.55 -10.81 -0.07
C GLU A 143 21.65 -9.32 -0.41
N GLY A 144 22.88 -8.78 -0.35
CA GLY A 144 23.18 -7.38 -0.64
C GLY A 144 23.76 -6.61 0.55
N HIS A 145 23.81 -5.29 0.42
CA HIS A 145 24.47 -4.39 1.39
C HIS A 145 23.59 -4.09 2.63
N ILE A 146 23.17 -5.12 3.35
CA ILE A 146 22.21 -5.02 4.46
C ILE A 146 22.69 -4.07 5.57
N ASP A 147 23.97 -4.15 5.96
CA ASP A 147 24.52 -3.27 7.00
C ASP A 147 24.58 -1.82 6.55
N HIS A 148 24.77 -1.56 5.26
CA HIS A 148 24.68 -0.22 4.72
C HIS A 148 23.25 0.32 4.80
N LEU A 149 22.26 -0.48 4.42
CA LEU A 149 20.84 -0.14 4.56
C LEU A 149 20.46 0.15 6.02
N LYS A 150 20.95 -0.64 6.98
CA LYS A 150 20.74 -0.39 8.42
C LYS A 150 21.31 0.95 8.88
N ARG A 151 22.47 1.36 8.34
CA ARG A 151 23.06 2.67 8.64
C ARG A 151 22.23 3.79 8.02
N LEU A 152 21.82 3.64 6.76
CA LEU A 152 20.98 4.62 6.06
C LEU A 152 19.60 4.80 6.74
N ALA A 153 19.00 3.71 7.24
CA ALA A 153 17.74 3.75 7.98
C ALA A 153 17.79 4.61 9.25
N LYS A 154 18.98 4.87 9.81
CA LYS A 154 19.17 5.77 10.96
C LYS A 154 19.34 7.24 10.55
N ILE A 155 19.62 7.49 9.27
CA ILE A 155 19.91 8.83 8.73
C ILE A 155 18.66 9.42 8.06
N GLY A 156 17.86 8.60 7.37
CA GLY A 156 16.69 9.09 6.66
C GLY A 156 15.73 8.00 6.18
N THR A 157 14.73 8.44 5.41
CA THR A 157 13.68 7.57 4.86
C THR A 157 14.22 6.68 3.75
N LEU A 158 14.02 5.37 3.90
CA LEU A 158 14.29 4.41 2.83
C LEU A 158 13.07 4.28 1.93
N VAL A 159 13.25 4.49 0.62
CA VAL A 159 12.23 4.27 -0.40
C VAL A 159 12.60 3.02 -1.18
N PHE A 160 11.76 1.99 -1.08
CA PHE A 160 11.95 0.72 -1.79
C PHE A 160 11.16 0.73 -3.08
N VAL A 161 11.82 0.41 -4.19
CA VAL A 161 11.25 0.41 -5.55
C VAL A 161 11.36 -0.98 -6.19
N PRO A 162 10.61 -1.99 -5.71
CA PRO A 162 10.69 -3.34 -6.24
C PRO A 162 10.02 -3.44 -7.62
N THR A 163 10.47 -4.39 -8.43
CA THR A 163 9.73 -4.84 -9.62
C THR A 163 8.54 -5.68 -9.14
N HIS A 164 7.32 -5.11 -9.14
CA HIS A 164 6.15 -5.77 -8.57
C HIS A 164 5.60 -6.84 -9.52
N SER A 165 5.66 -8.11 -9.11
CA SER A 165 5.15 -9.26 -9.85
C SER A 165 3.87 -9.85 -9.24
N SER A 166 3.63 -9.70 -7.92
CA SER A 166 2.45 -10.27 -7.27
C SER A 166 2.15 -9.70 -5.87
N ASN A 167 0.94 -9.97 -5.34
CA ASN A 167 0.58 -9.67 -3.94
C ASN A 167 1.47 -10.40 -2.90
N LEU A 168 2.15 -11.49 -3.31
CA LEU A 168 3.07 -12.23 -2.45
C LEU A 168 4.35 -11.44 -2.17
N ASP A 169 4.76 -10.58 -3.10
CA ASP A 169 6.01 -9.83 -3.00
C ASP A 169 6.04 -9.00 -1.71
N SER A 170 4.92 -8.39 -1.34
CA SER A 170 4.80 -7.58 -0.12
C SER A 170 5.03 -8.41 1.15
N ILE A 171 4.59 -9.66 1.19
CA ILE A 171 4.76 -10.54 2.35
C ILE A 171 6.20 -11.03 2.44
N VAL A 172 6.77 -11.49 1.32
CA VAL A 172 8.17 -11.94 1.25
C VAL A 172 9.13 -10.78 1.57
N PHE A 173 8.82 -9.59 1.07
CA PHE A 173 9.59 -8.39 1.33
C PHE A 173 9.54 -7.98 2.81
N GLY A 174 8.35 -7.95 3.41
CA GLY A 174 8.19 -7.70 4.85
C GLY A 174 8.98 -8.67 5.72
N PHE A 175 8.98 -9.96 5.36
CA PHE A 175 9.78 -10.98 6.02
C PHE A 175 11.29 -10.77 5.83
N ALA A 176 11.74 -10.41 4.63
CA ALA A 176 13.15 -10.13 4.37
C ALA A 176 13.66 -8.95 5.21
N LEU A 177 12.85 -7.90 5.35
CA LEU A 177 13.16 -6.76 6.22
C LEU A 177 13.27 -7.18 7.69
N GLU A 178 12.30 -7.95 8.21
CA GLU A 178 12.31 -8.44 9.59
C GLU A 178 13.51 -9.36 9.85
N LYS A 179 13.76 -10.33 8.97
CA LYS A 179 14.91 -11.26 9.05
C LYS A 179 16.24 -10.51 9.07
N CYS A 180 16.32 -9.39 8.34
CA CYS A 180 17.50 -8.54 8.32
C CYS A 180 17.58 -7.57 9.51
N GLY A 181 16.55 -7.43 10.34
CA GLY A 181 16.47 -6.42 11.39
C GLY A 181 16.38 -4.98 10.86
N LEU A 182 15.81 -4.82 9.66
CA LEU A 182 15.45 -3.51 9.09
C LEU A 182 14.07 -3.08 9.61
N PRO A 183 13.80 -1.76 9.70
CA PRO A 183 12.48 -1.28 10.08
C PRO A 183 11.41 -1.71 9.07
N PRO A 184 10.15 -1.87 9.52
CA PRO A 184 9.05 -2.17 8.61
C PRO A 184 8.84 -1.05 7.59
N ALA A 185 8.34 -1.40 6.41
CA ALA A 185 8.00 -0.46 5.35
C ALA A 185 6.49 -0.26 5.25
N THR A 186 6.08 0.94 4.83
CA THR A 186 4.72 1.20 4.34
C THR A 186 4.65 0.85 2.85
N TYR A 187 3.53 0.26 2.43
CA TYR A 187 3.29 -0.12 1.04
C TYR A 187 2.29 0.86 0.42
N GLY A 188 2.61 1.41 -0.75
CA GLY A 188 1.72 2.33 -1.49
C GLY A 188 0.38 1.73 -1.94
N ALA A 189 0.19 0.41 -1.75
CA ALA A 189 -1.03 -0.34 -2.04
C ALA A 189 -1.68 -0.94 -0.77
N GLY A 190 -1.57 -0.26 0.38
CA GLY A 190 -2.04 -0.75 1.69
C GLY A 190 -3.49 -1.25 1.71
N LYS A 191 -4.34 -0.80 0.79
CA LYS A 191 -5.72 -1.28 0.66
C LYS A 191 -5.85 -2.80 0.50
N ASN A 192 -4.96 -3.45 -0.25
CA ASN A 192 -5.10 -4.90 -0.50
C ASN A 192 -4.42 -5.78 0.56
N LEU A 193 -3.47 -5.24 1.34
CA LEU A 193 -2.83 -5.97 2.45
C LEU A 193 -3.55 -5.81 3.79
N PHE A 194 -4.25 -4.69 4.01
CA PHE A 194 -4.87 -4.37 5.31
C PHE A 194 -6.41 -4.44 5.34
N THR A 195 -7.05 -4.77 4.21
CA THR A 195 -8.54 -4.82 4.11
C THR A 195 -9.09 -6.21 3.78
N ASN A 196 -8.27 -7.27 3.86
CA ASN A 196 -8.76 -8.63 3.70
C ASN A 196 -9.07 -9.23 5.09
N PRO A 197 -10.33 -9.61 5.39
CA PRO A 197 -10.66 -10.38 6.59
C PRO A 197 -10.04 -11.79 6.55
#